data_AF-A0A832IW17-F1
#
_entry.id   AF-A0A832IW17-F1
#
_cell.length_a   1.000
_cell.length_b   1.000
_cell.length_c   1.000
_cell.angle_alpha   90.00
_cell.angle_beta   90.00
_cell.angle_gamma   90.00
#
_symmetry.space_group_name_H-M   'P 1'
#
loop_
_entity.id
_entity.type
_entity.pdbx_description
1 polymer ?
#
loop_
_entity_poly.entity_id
_entity_poly.type
_entity_poly.pdbx_seq_one_letter_code
_entity_poly.pdbx_strand_id
1 'polypeptide(L)' 'MAENTKRNVFGFHGLFGFIISVFGLLTICVALMLLVIIAQRNAQVNPYDPAPIRDVNNLKKISVDNKQFAFQAPKEK' A
#
# COMPACT_ATOMS: atom_id res chain seq x y z
N MET A 1 37.77 -38.65 5.55
CA MET A 1 36.83 -37.65 4.99
C MET A 1 37.15 -36.33 5.67
N ALA A 2 37.72 -35.37 4.95
CA ALA A 2 38.04 -34.07 5.54
C ALA A 2 36.77 -33.22 5.63
N GLU A 3 36.27 -32.99 6.84
CA GLU A 3 35.12 -32.12 7.08
C GLU A 3 35.52 -30.65 6.92
N ASN A 4 34.79 -29.92 6.07
CA ASN A 4 35.03 -28.50 5.82
C ASN A 4 34.36 -27.63 6.90
N THR A 5 35.06 -27.43 8.02
CA THR A 5 34.65 -26.56 9.14
C THR A 5 34.64 -25.06 8.76
N LYS A 6 35.10 -24.67 7.57
CA LYS A 6 35.11 -23.27 7.10
C LYS A 6 33.83 -22.83 6.39
N ARG A 7 32.83 -23.70 6.24
CA ARG A 7 31.54 -23.36 5.63
C ARG A 7 30.61 -22.66 6.64
N ASN A 8 31.01 -21.46 7.07
CA ASN A 8 30.19 -20.63 7.96
C ASN A 8 29.19 -19.81 7.13
N VAL A 9 27.90 -20.20 7.19
CA VAL A 9 26.78 -19.50 6.52
C VAL A 9 26.57 -18.09 7.10
N PHE A 10 27.05 -17.82 8.31
CA PHE A 10 27.00 -16.52 8.99
C PHE A 10 28.40 -15.88 9.15
N GLY A 11 29.31 -16.10 8.19
CA GLY A 11 30.57 -15.34 8.15
C GLY A 11 30.31 -13.83 8.04
N PHE A 12 31.35 -13.01 8.23
CA PHE A 12 31.25 -11.53 8.19
C PHE A 12 30.40 -10.98 7.03
N HIS A 13 30.48 -11.60 5.85
CA HIS A 13 29.69 -11.21 4.68
C HIS A 13 28.18 -11.43 4.85
N GLY A 14 27.76 -12.52 5.51
CA GLY A 14 26.35 -12.80 5.80
C GLY A 14 25.74 -11.86 6.83
N LEU A 15 26.53 -11.38 7.80
CA LEU A 15 26.08 -10.42 8.81
C LEU A 15 25.75 -9.05 8.20
N PHE A 16 26.60 -8.55 7.30
CA PHE A 16 26.32 -7.28 6.60
C PHE A 16 25.09 -7.38 5.71
N GLY A 17 24.94 -8.48 4.97
CA GLY A 17 23.74 -8.75 4.17
C GLY A 17 22.48 -8.74 5.02
N PHE A 18 22.49 -9.44 6.15
CA PHE A 18 21.38 -9.45 7.11
C PHE A 18 21.01 -8.05 7.61
N ILE A 19 22.01 -7.28 8.06
CA ILE A 19 21.77 -5.92 8.57
C ILE A 19 21.14 -5.04 7.49
N ILE A 20 21.68 -5.05 6.27
CA ILE A 20 21.12 -4.28 5.15
C ILE A 20 19.69 -4.72 4.83
N SER A 21 19.42 -6.02 4.82
CA SER A 21 18.06 -6.54 4.60
C SER A 21 17.07 -6.10 5.68
N VAL A 22 17.46 -6.11 6.95
CA VAL A 22 16.62 -5.64 8.06
C VAL A 22 16.31 -4.15 7.91
N PHE A 23 17.32 -3.32 7.68
CA PHE A 23 17.10 -1.88 7.48
C PHE A 23 16.28 -1.60 6.22
N GLY A 24 16.50 -2.34 5.13
CA GLY A 24 15.69 -2.24 3.92
C GLY A 24 14.22 -2.56 4.18
N LEU A 25 13.94 -3.65 4.90
CA LEU A 25 12.58 -4.04 5.27
C LEU A 25 11.90 -3.00 6.17
N LEU A 26 12.63 -2.47 7.16
CA LEU A 26 12.12 -1.41 8.04
C LEU A 26 11.82 -0.12 7.25
N THR A 27 12.69 0.25 6.30
CA THR A 27 12.49 1.42 5.46
C THR A 27 11.23 1.28 4.60
N ILE A 28 11.02 0.12 3.98
CA ILE A 28 9.80 -0.17 3.21
C ILE A 28 8.58 -0.10 4.12
N CYS A 29 8.65 -0.70 5.32
CA CYS A 29 7.56 -0.68 6.28
C CYS A 29 7.15 0.76 6.65
N VAL A 30 8.11 1.61 7.01
CA VAL A 30 7.86 3.02 7.34
C VAL A 30 7.28 3.77 6.14
N ALA A 31 7.83 3.57 4.94
CA ALA A 31 7.30 4.22 3.74
C ALA A 31 5.84 3.85 3.47
N LEU A 32 5.48 2.57 3.60
CA LEU A 32 4.10 2.10 3.45
C LEU A 32 3.17 2.70 4.52
N MET A 33 3.61 2.78 5.78
CA MET A 33 2.83 3.42 6.84
C MET A 33 2.58 4.91 6.55
N LEU A 34 3.58 5.64 6.06
CA LEU A 34 3.42 7.05 5.70
C LEU A 34 2.45 7.24 4.53
N LEU A 35 2.50 6.37 3.50
CA LEU A 35 1.55 6.42 2.39
C LEU A 35 0.10 6.22 2.86
N VAL A 36 -0.13 5.32 3.82
CA VAL A 36 -1.45 5.11 4.42
C VAL A 36 -1.95 6.37 5.13
N ILE A 37 -1.09 7.01 5.93
CA ILE A 37 -1.45 8.26 6.63
C ILE A 37 -1.81 9.36 5.64
N ILE A 38 -1.03 9.51 4.57
CA ILE A 38 -1.29 10.50 3.52
C ILE A 38 -2.63 10.22 2.83
N ALA A 39 -2.90 8.96 2.48
CA ALA A 39 -4.15 8.58 1.84
C ALA A 39 -5.37 8.85 2.74
N GLN A 40 -5.28 8.50 4.03
CA GLN A 40 -6.34 8.78 5.00
C GLN A 40 -6.56 10.28 5.20
N ARG A 41 -5.47 11.06 5.32
CA ARG A 41 -5.56 12.51 5.45
C ARG A 41 -6.20 13.15 4.21
N ASN A 42 -5.83 12.70 3.01
CA ASN A 42 -6.42 13.19 1.78
C ASN A 42 -7.92 12.90 1.72
N ALA A 43 -8.35 11.68 2.08
CA ALA A 43 -9.77 11.32 2.12
C ALA A 43 -10.59 12.14 3.13
N GLN A 44 -9.97 12.63 4.21
CA GLN A 44 -10.63 13.51 5.18
C GLN A 44 -10.75 14.96 4.66
N VAL A 45 -9.71 15.47 4.01
CA VAL A 45 -9.70 16.85 3.48
C VAL A 45 -10.54 16.97 2.20
N ASN A 46 -10.52 15.94 1.37
CA ASN A 46 -11.27 15.84 0.11
C ASN A 46 -12.22 14.64 0.19
N PRO A 47 -13.30 14.73 0.98
CA PRO A 47 -14.29 13.66 1.05
C PRO A 47 -14.97 13.50 -0.31
N TYR A 48 -15.30 12.27 -0.68
CA TYR A 48 -16.15 12.00 -1.84
C TYR A 48 -17.64 12.05 -1.44
N ASP A 49 -18.52 12.32 -2.40
CA ASP A 49 -19.97 12.22 -2.22
C ASP A 49 -20.40 10.74 -2.28
N PRO A 50 -20.99 10.17 -1.22
CA PRO A 50 -21.48 8.80 -1.24
C PRO A 50 -22.84 8.65 -1.96
N ALA A 51 -23.55 9.72 -2.30
CA ALA A 51 -24.88 9.63 -2.90
C ALA A 51 -24.89 9.02 -4.33
N PRO A 52 -24.00 9.40 -5.27
CA PRO A 52 -24.08 8.93 -6.66
C PRO A 52 -23.95 7.42 -6.80
N ILE A 53 -23.07 6.78 -6.02
CA ILE A 53 -22.84 5.33 -6.06
C ILE A 53 -23.94 4.52 -5.33
N ARG A 54 -24.68 5.15 -4.42
CA ARG A 54 -25.75 4.50 -3.66
C ARG A 54 -27.10 4.55 -4.38
N ASP A 55 -27.23 5.38 -5.40
CA ASP A 55 -28.42 5.44 -6.23
C ASP A 55 -28.45 4.24 -7.19
N VAL A 56 -29.46 3.38 -7.01
CA VAL A 56 -29.68 2.20 -7.85
C VAL A 56 -29.94 2.55 -9.31
N ASN A 57 -30.39 3.78 -9.60
CA ASN A 57 -30.61 4.24 -10.98
C ASN A 57 -29.28 4.55 -11.71
N ASN A 58 -28.20 4.80 -10.97
CA ASN A 58 -26.87 5.07 -11.52
C ASN A 58 -26.05 3.79 -11.77
N LEU A 59 -26.54 2.63 -11.31
CA LEU A 59 -25.82 1.36 -11.42
C LEU A 59 -26.41 0.47 -12.52
N LYS A 60 -25.58 0.12 -13.51
CA LYS A 60 -25.93 -0.86 -14.55
C LYS A 60 -25.27 -2.21 -14.26
N LYS A 61 -25.98 -3.30 -14.53
CA LYS A 61 -25.44 -4.66 -14.34
C LYS A 61 -24.26 -4.88 -15.30
N ILE A 62 -23.08 -5.20 -14.76
CA ILE A 62 -21.85 -5.49 -15.52
C ILE A 62 -21.51 -4.36 -16.52
N SER A 63 -21.44 -3.12 -16.04
CA SER A 63 -20.96 -1.98 -16.86
C SER A 63 -19.72 -1.35 -16.28
N VAL A 64 -18.78 -0.98 -17.17
CA VAL A 64 -17.62 -0.15 -16.84
C VAL A 64 -18.01 1.29 -16.53
N ASP A 65 -19.18 1.74 -17.01
CA ASP A 65 -19.69 3.10 -16.81
C ASP A 65 -20.00 3.40 -15.34
N ASN A 66 -20.25 2.35 -14.53
CA ASN A 66 -20.51 2.51 -13.10
C ASN A 66 -19.36 3.20 -12.37
N LYS A 67 -18.13 3.13 -12.90
CA LYS A 67 -16.96 3.81 -12.36
C LYS A 67 -17.13 5.33 -12.35
N GLN A 68 -17.95 5.88 -13.25
CA GLN A 68 -18.20 7.32 -13.30
C GLN A 68 -18.89 7.84 -12.05
N PHE A 69 -19.64 6.99 -11.32
CA PHE A 69 -20.37 7.36 -10.11
C PHE A 69 -19.58 7.11 -8.81
N ALA A 70 -18.40 6.49 -8.90
CA ALA A 70 -17.55 6.21 -7.74
C ALA A 70 -16.63 7.41 -7.44
N PHE A 71 -16.46 7.72 -6.14
CA PHE A 71 -15.50 8.72 -5.65
C PHE A 71 -15.64 10.11 -6.29
N GLN A 72 -16.86 10.52 -6.66
CA GLN A 72 -17.12 11.87 -7.17
C GLN A 72 -16.93 12.90 -6.05
N ALA A 73 -16.42 14.09 -6.40
CA ALA A 73 -16.35 15.21 -5.46
C ALA A 73 -17.76 15.68 -5.07
N PRO A 74 -17.97 16.19 -3.84
CA PRO A 74 -19.21 16.82 -3.43
C PRO A 74 -19.52 18.00 -4.34
N LYS A 75 -20.80 18.14 -4.73
CA LYS A 75 -21.25 19.34 -5.45
C LYS A 75 -21.14 20.53 -4.51
N GLU A 76 -20.45 21.59 -4.94
CA GLU A 76 -20.52 22.88 -4.26
C GLU A 76 -21.99 23.33 -4.21
N LYS A 77 -22.43 23.79 -3.04
CA LYS A 77 -23.80 24.28 -2.83
C LYS A 77 -23.96 25.70 -3.34
#